data_AF-A0AAE4D805-F1
#
_entry.id   AF-A0AAE4D805-F1
#
_cell.length_a   1.000
_cell.length_b   1.000
_cell.length_c   1.000
_cell.angle_alpha   90.00
_cell.angle_beta   90.00
_cell.angle_gamma   90.00
#
_symmetry.space_group_name_H-M   'P 1'
#
loop_
_entity.id
_entity.type
_entity.pdbx_description
1 polymer ?
#
loop_
_entity_poly.entity_id
_entity_poly.type
_entity_poly.pdbx_seq_one_letter_code
_entity_poly.pdbx_strand_id
1 'polypeptide(L)'
;MSYQVTARQALQNAGRLMKEAGAHAVKLEGGTPVAPIIRRIVDAGIPVMAHLGLTPQSIFQFGTYTVRAKEEAEAEKLLADAQAVQEAGAFSVVLEKIPAGLAKKVTDSLDIPTIGIGAGVDCDGQVLVLHDMLGLNKGFEPRFLRRYAELGQTANEAISQYVADVRAKTFPSKDESYE
;
A
#
# COMPACT_ATOMS: atom_id res chain seq x y z
N MET A 1 -17.12 -6.40 -2.02
CA MET A 1 -16.98 -5.06 -1.43
C MET A 1 -17.05 -5.19 0.08
N SER A 2 -16.13 -4.55 0.82
CA SER A 2 -15.94 -4.76 2.27
C SER A 2 -16.30 -3.53 3.11
N TYR A 3 -16.10 -2.32 2.59
CA TYR A 3 -16.50 -1.08 3.25
C TYR A 3 -17.40 -0.20 2.39
N GLN A 4 -17.41 -0.41 1.07
CA GLN A 4 -18.06 0.46 0.10
C GLN A 4 -19.58 0.38 0.10
N VAL A 5 -20.17 -0.71 0.62
CA VAL A 5 -21.62 -0.97 0.50
C VAL A 5 -22.42 -0.18 1.54
N THR A 6 -22.07 -0.30 2.82
CA THR A 6 -22.73 0.40 3.92
C THR A 6 -21.76 0.64 5.07
N ALA A 7 -21.98 1.70 5.85
CA ALA A 7 -21.21 1.98 7.06
C ALA A 7 -21.31 0.85 8.10
N ARG A 8 -22.46 0.15 8.19
CA ARG A 8 -22.63 -1.01 9.07
C ARG A 8 -21.69 -2.15 8.66
N GLN A 9 -21.64 -2.48 7.38
CA GLN A 9 -20.77 -3.54 6.88
C GLN A 9 -19.29 -3.17 7.04
N ALA A 10 -18.93 -1.91 6.76
CA ALA A 10 -17.58 -1.41 6.97
C ALA A 10 -17.14 -1.57 8.43
N LEU A 11 -17.97 -1.16 9.40
CA LEU A 11 -17.68 -1.30 10.82
C LEU A 11 -17.57 -2.76 11.26
N GLN A 12 -18.46 -3.63 10.79
CA GLN A 12 -18.39 -5.07 11.09
C GLN A 12 -17.08 -5.68 10.59
N ASN A 13 -16.70 -5.41 9.33
CA ASN A 13 -15.47 -5.93 8.76
C ASN A 13 -14.22 -5.36 9.43
N ALA A 14 -14.23 -4.06 9.77
CA ALA A 14 -13.15 -3.46 10.55
C ALA A 14 -13.01 -4.14 11.93
N GLY A 15 -14.11 -4.35 12.64
CA GLY A 15 -14.11 -5.03 13.94
C GLY A 15 -13.56 -6.46 13.87
N ARG A 16 -13.84 -7.19 12.78
CA ARG A 16 -13.27 -8.52 12.55
C ARG A 16 -11.75 -8.48 12.35
N LEU A 17 -11.25 -7.54 11.54
CA LEU A 17 -9.80 -7.38 11.36
C LEU A 17 -9.08 -7.09 12.69
N MET A 18 -9.70 -6.28 13.55
CA MET A 18 -9.13 -5.96 14.86
C MET A 18 -9.16 -7.17 15.82
N LYS A 19 -10.31 -7.84 15.95
CA LYS A 19 -10.53 -8.88 16.96
C LYS A 19 -10.04 -10.27 16.54
N GLU A 20 -10.24 -10.63 15.27
CA GLU A 20 -9.98 -11.98 14.76
C GLU A 20 -8.59 -12.07 14.14
N ALA A 21 -8.12 -11.02 13.47
CA ALA A 21 -6.86 -11.02 12.72
C ALA A 21 -5.70 -10.30 13.42
N GLY A 22 -5.94 -9.67 14.57
CA GLY A 22 -4.91 -8.98 15.37
C GLY A 22 -4.41 -7.67 14.75
N ALA A 23 -5.17 -7.05 13.85
CA ALA A 23 -4.83 -5.72 13.36
C ALA A 23 -5.01 -4.66 14.45
N HIS A 24 -4.19 -3.60 14.40
CA HIS A 24 -4.33 -2.44 15.30
C HIS A 24 -4.93 -1.21 14.61
N ALA A 25 -5.16 -1.29 13.29
CA ALA A 25 -5.79 -0.26 12.48
C ALA A 25 -6.33 -0.87 11.19
N VAL A 26 -7.18 -0.12 10.49
CA VAL A 26 -7.64 -0.47 9.14
C VAL A 26 -7.31 0.64 8.15
N LYS A 27 -7.06 0.29 6.88
CA LYS A 27 -6.80 1.24 5.80
C LYS A 27 -7.94 1.24 4.79
N LEU A 28 -8.52 2.41 4.50
CA LEU A 28 -9.60 2.55 3.52
C LEU A 28 -9.18 3.44 2.36
N GLU A 29 -9.58 3.07 1.14
CA GLU A 29 -9.33 3.84 -0.08
C GLU A 29 -10.50 4.79 -0.37
N GLY A 30 -10.17 6.06 -0.65
CA GLY A 30 -11.14 7.08 -1.05
C GLY A 30 -11.16 8.29 -0.12
N GLY A 31 -11.53 9.44 -0.69
CA GLY A 31 -11.59 10.74 -0.01
C GLY A 31 -12.95 11.07 0.56
N THR A 32 -13.48 12.25 0.20
CA THR A 32 -14.74 12.80 0.69
C THR A 32 -15.91 11.80 0.71
N PRO A 33 -16.14 10.95 -0.33
CA PRO A 33 -17.25 9.98 -0.30
C PRO A 33 -17.12 8.90 0.78
N VAL A 34 -15.89 8.63 1.26
CA VAL A 34 -15.58 7.59 2.25
C VAL A 34 -15.43 8.19 3.66
N ALA A 35 -15.27 9.51 3.79
CA ALA A 35 -15.15 10.21 5.07
C ALA A 35 -16.28 9.87 6.08
N PRO A 36 -17.57 9.78 5.71
CA PRO A 36 -18.62 9.36 6.65
C PRO A 36 -18.43 7.93 7.19
N ILE A 37 -17.85 7.04 6.38
CA ILE A 37 -17.54 5.66 6.80
C ILE A 37 -16.34 5.66 7.76
N ILE A 38 -15.30 6.44 7.46
CA ILE A 38 -14.13 6.63 8.34
C ILE A 38 -14.61 7.10 9.71
N ARG A 39 -15.40 8.16 9.77
CA ARG A 39 -15.97 8.69 11.01
C ARG A 39 -16.66 7.59 11.82
N ARG A 40 -17.53 6.80 11.18
CA ARG A 40 -18.29 5.75 11.86
C ARG A 40 -17.39 4.68 12.49
N ILE A 41 -16.29 4.33 11.82
CA ILE A 41 -15.31 3.34 12.30
C ILE A 41 -14.49 3.93 13.46
N VAL A 42 -14.04 5.17 13.33
CA VAL A 42 -13.28 5.90 14.36
C VAL A 42 -14.13 6.09 15.62
N ASP A 43 -15.39 6.50 15.50
CA ASP A 43 -16.34 6.65 16.61
C ASP A 43 -16.58 5.34 17.38
N ALA A 44 -16.33 4.19 16.74
CA ALA A 44 -16.40 2.87 17.37
C ALA A 44 -15.07 2.44 18.02
N GLY A 45 -14.07 3.33 18.05
CA GLY A 45 -12.77 3.11 18.69
C GLY A 45 -11.74 2.39 17.81
N ILE A 46 -11.97 2.27 16.49
CA ILE A 46 -11.03 1.60 15.58
C ILE A 46 -10.21 2.65 14.82
N PRO A 47 -8.87 2.67 14.94
CA PRO A 47 -8.02 3.59 14.19
C PRO A 47 -8.09 3.35 12.69
N VAL A 48 -8.22 4.44 11.92
CA VAL A 48 -8.30 4.39 10.45
C VAL A 48 -7.16 5.18 9.82
N MET A 49 -6.44 4.54 8.89
CA MET A 49 -5.55 5.20 7.95
C MET A 49 -6.29 5.41 6.63
N ALA A 50 -6.35 6.63 6.14
CA ALA A 50 -6.94 6.91 4.82
C ALA A 50 -5.94 6.59 3.70
N HIS A 51 -6.42 6.45 2.47
CA HIS A 51 -5.58 6.26 1.29
C HIS A 51 -6.14 7.06 0.10
N LEU A 52 -5.35 8.02 -0.38
CA LEU A 52 -5.66 8.95 -1.46
C LEU A 52 -4.62 8.88 -2.60
N GLY A 53 -4.95 9.52 -3.71
CA GLY A 53 -4.15 9.48 -4.94
C GLY A 53 -4.62 8.35 -5.86
N LEU A 54 -3.71 7.48 -6.29
CA LEU A 54 -4.08 6.26 -6.98
C LEU A 54 -4.60 5.23 -5.96
N THR A 55 -5.89 4.93 -6.01
CA THR A 55 -6.50 3.88 -5.17
C THR A 55 -6.72 2.62 -6.02
N PRO A 56 -5.89 1.56 -5.88
CA PRO A 56 -5.91 0.41 -6.78
C PRO A 56 -7.24 -0.34 -6.85
N GLN A 57 -8.09 -0.28 -5.82
CA GLN A 57 -9.44 -0.91 -5.86
C GLN A 57 -10.37 -0.25 -6.90
N SER A 58 -10.05 0.98 -7.31
CA SER A 58 -10.79 1.73 -8.33
C SER A 58 -10.07 1.75 -9.68
N ILE A 59 -9.16 0.80 -9.95
CA ILE A 59 -8.35 0.81 -11.18
C ILE A 59 -9.19 0.86 -12.47
N PHE A 60 -10.34 0.18 -12.51
CA PHE A 60 -11.23 0.18 -13.68
C PHE A 60 -11.92 1.53 -13.89
N GLN A 61 -12.14 2.31 -12.83
CA GLN A 61 -12.66 3.68 -12.94
C GLN A 61 -11.59 4.63 -13.51
N PHE A 62 -10.31 4.34 -13.24
CA PHE A 62 -9.19 5.18 -13.67
C PHE A 62 -8.51 4.71 -14.96
N GLY A 63 -8.85 3.51 -15.44
CA GLY A 63 -8.35 2.92 -16.67
C GLY A 63 -6.89 2.46 -16.65
N THR A 64 -6.01 3.09 -15.86
CA THR A 64 -4.57 2.77 -15.81
C THR A 64 -3.95 3.10 -14.44
N TYR A 65 -2.77 2.54 -14.17
CA TYR A 65 -1.93 2.92 -13.03
C TYR A 65 -1.19 4.24 -13.30
N THR A 66 -1.77 5.25 -13.94
CA THR A 66 -1.04 6.50 -14.24
C THR A 66 -0.96 7.42 -13.02
N VAL A 67 0.01 8.35 -13.03
CA VAL A 67 0.16 9.38 -11.98
C VAL A 67 -1.10 10.24 -11.93
N ARG A 68 -1.64 10.46 -10.72
CA ARG A 68 -2.89 11.19 -10.47
C ARG A 68 -2.65 12.65 -10.12
N ALA A 69 -3.69 13.48 -10.22
CA ALA A 69 -3.68 14.87 -9.78
C ALA A 69 -2.62 15.72 -10.48
N LYS A 70 -2.56 15.59 -11.80
CA LYS A 70 -1.70 16.44 -12.65
C LYS A 70 -2.38 17.77 -12.99
N GLU A 71 -3.69 17.74 -13.14
CA GLU A 71 -4.50 18.93 -13.41
C GLU A 71 -4.87 19.64 -12.10
N GLU A 72 -4.99 20.96 -12.14
CA GLU A 72 -5.25 21.81 -10.98
C GLU A 72 -6.52 21.39 -10.23
N ALA A 73 -7.61 21.12 -10.94
CA ALA A 73 -8.87 20.67 -10.35
C ALA A 73 -8.74 19.32 -9.62
N GLU A 74 -7.94 18.38 -10.13
CA GLU A 74 -7.70 17.12 -9.42
C GLU A 74 -6.82 17.32 -8.18
N ALA A 75 -5.89 18.28 -8.23
CA ALA A 75 -5.04 18.63 -7.09
C ALA A 75 -5.84 19.30 -5.96
N GLU A 76 -6.72 20.24 -6.30
CA GLU A 76 -7.66 20.86 -5.35
C GLU A 76 -8.58 19.81 -4.73
N LYS A 77 -9.12 18.90 -5.55
CA LYS A 77 -9.93 17.80 -5.05
C LYS A 77 -9.16 16.91 -4.08
N LEU A 78 -7.89 16.59 -4.37
CA LEU A 78 -7.05 15.79 -3.47
C LEU A 78 -6.83 16.47 -2.13
N LEU A 79 -6.60 17.79 -2.12
CA LEU A 79 -6.47 18.58 -0.89
C LEU A 79 -7.76 18.58 -0.07
N ALA A 80 -8.91 18.77 -0.73
CA ALA A 80 -10.22 18.70 -0.08
C ALA A 80 -10.49 17.30 0.49
N ASP A 81 -10.17 16.24 -0.28
CA ASP A 81 -10.29 14.86 0.16
C ASP A 81 -9.39 14.57 1.37
N ALA A 82 -8.16 15.10 1.39
CA ALA A 82 -7.22 14.96 2.49
C ALA A 82 -7.75 15.60 3.79
N GLN A 83 -8.27 16.82 3.70
CA GLN A 83 -8.90 17.48 4.84
C GLN A 83 -10.15 16.73 5.31
N ALA A 84 -11.01 16.28 4.40
CA ALA A 84 -12.23 15.56 4.75
C ALA A 84 -11.95 14.26 5.53
N VAL A 85 -10.91 13.50 5.16
CA VAL A 85 -10.55 12.27 5.87
C VAL A 85 -9.87 12.56 7.22
N GLN A 86 -9.07 13.62 7.32
CA GLN A 86 -8.53 14.09 8.60
C GLN A 86 -9.66 14.51 9.55
N GLU A 87 -10.56 15.36 9.08
CA GLU A 87 -11.71 15.81 9.84
C GLU A 87 -12.52 14.61 10.34
N ALA A 88 -12.75 13.60 9.49
CA ALA A 88 -13.42 12.35 9.83
C ALA A 88 -12.71 11.52 10.92
N GLY A 89 -11.48 11.86 11.30
CA GLY A 89 -10.73 11.24 12.39
C GLY A 89 -9.73 10.18 11.94
N ALA A 90 -9.34 10.16 10.66
CA ALA A 90 -8.21 9.34 10.24
C ALA A 90 -6.95 9.77 11.01
N PHE A 91 -6.13 8.81 11.45
CA PHE A 91 -4.90 9.13 12.19
C PHE A 91 -3.70 9.35 11.27
N SER A 92 -3.80 8.98 9.99
CA SER A 92 -2.75 9.11 8.97
C SER A 92 -3.35 8.92 7.57
N VAL A 93 -2.65 9.39 6.54
CA VAL A 93 -3.06 9.27 5.14
C VAL A 93 -1.93 8.70 4.28
N VAL A 94 -2.19 7.62 3.54
CA VAL A 94 -1.32 7.18 2.45
C VAL A 94 -1.57 8.04 1.22
N LEU A 95 -0.50 8.53 0.60
CA LEU A 95 -0.51 9.24 -0.67
C LEU A 95 0.19 8.37 -1.73
N GLU A 96 -0.57 7.84 -2.67
CA GLU A 96 -0.05 6.95 -3.71
C GLU A 96 -0.01 7.63 -5.09
N LYS A 97 1.18 7.62 -5.70
CA LYS A 97 1.40 7.97 -7.11
C LYS A 97 0.85 9.34 -7.54
N ILE A 98 1.19 10.38 -6.77
CA ILE A 98 0.88 11.79 -7.04
C ILE A 98 2.16 12.62 -7.24
N PRO A 99 2.11 13.81 -7.87
CA PRO A 99 3.26 14.71 -7.99
C PRO A 99 3.85 15.06 -6.62
N ALA A 100 5.18 15.05 -6.52
CA ALA A 100 5.88 15.32 -5.26
C ALA A 100 5.54 16.70 -4.66
N GLY A 101 5.46 17.74 -5.49
CA GLY A 101 5.06 19.07 -5.04
C GLY A 101 3.63 19.13 -4.48
N LEU A 102 2.72 18.30 -5.00
CA LEU A 102 1.36 18.20 -4.45
C LEU A 102 1.37 17.40 -3.14
N ALA A 103 2.11 16.29 -3.07
CA ALA A 103 2.25 15.52 -1.83
C ALA A 103 2.83 16.38 -0.69
N LYS A 104 3.82 17.22 -1.00
CA LYS A 104 4.36 18.21 -0.07
C LYS A 104 3.26 19.16 0.42
N LYS A 105 2.49 19.76 -0.50
CA LYS A 105 1.38 20.66 -0.14
C LYS A 105 0.35 19.97 0.75
N VAL A 106 0.00 18.72 0.47
CA VAL A 106 -0.95 17.95 1.29
C VAL A 106 -0.35 17.72 2.67
N THR A 107 0.89 17.26 2.76
CA THR A 107 1.60 17.00 4.03
C THR A 107 1.69 18.26 4.88
N ASP A 108 2.09 19.39 4.28
CA ASP A 108 2.18 20.67 4.99
C ASP A 108 0.80 21.20 5.46
N SER A 109 -0.31 20.69 4.91
CA SER A 109 -1.68 21.12 5.24
C SER A 109 -2.40 20.27 6.29
N LEU A 110 -1.87 19.09 6.60
CA LEU A 110 -2.49 18.14 7.54
C LEU A 110 -1.78 18.18 8.89
N ASP A 111 -2.53 17.94 9.95
CA ASP A 111 -2.00 17.72 11.30
C ASP A 111 -1.61 16.24 11.53
N ILE A 112 -2.15 15.34 10.71
CA ILE A 112 -1.88 13.90 10.77
C ILE A 112 -0.77 13.47 9.82
N PRO A 113 0.05 12.45 10.17
CA PRO A 113 1.16 12.02 9.33
C PRO A 113 0.73 11.51 7.95
N THR A 114 1.51 11.86 6.92
CA THR A 114 1.37 11.31 5.56
C THR A 114 2.40 10.22 5.28
N ILE A 115 1.97 9.16 4.59
CA ILE A 115 2.84 8.05 4.18
C ILE A 115 2.87 7.97 2.65
N GLY A 116 4.04 8.21 2.05
CA GLY A 116 4.21 8.23 0.61
C GLY A 116 4.50 6.86 -0.01
N ILE A 117 3.92 6.60 -1.18
CA ILE A 117 4.38 5.57 -2.12
C ILE A 117 4.32 6.13 -3.54
N GLY A 118 5.49 6.50 -4.07
CA GLY A 118 5.56 7.26 -5.32
C GLY A 118 4.97 8.66 -5.22
N ALA A 119 5.05 9.28 -4.03
CA ALA A 119 4.59 10.64 -3.74
C ALA A 119 5.73 11.62 -3.39
N GLY A 120 6.99 11.22 -3.57
CA GLY A 120 8.15 12.05 -3.21
C GLY A 120 8.58 11.90 -1.75
N VAL A 121 9.65 12.62 -1.39
CA VAL A 121 10.33 12.50 -0.10
C VAL A 121 9.73 13.36 1.01
N ASP A 122 8.87 14.31 0.66
CA ASP A 122 8.30 15.29 1.57
C ASP A 122 7.09 14.79 2.37
N CYS A 123 6.69 13.52 2.19
CA CYS A 123 5.76 12.86 3.12
C CYS A 123 6.48 12.50 4.43
N ASP A 124 5.77 12.44 5.55
CA ASP A 124 6.36 12.14 6.87
C ASP A 124 6.94 10.72 7.00
N GLY A 125 6.44 9.80 6.20
CA GLY A 125 6.93 8.43 6.09
C GLY A 125 6.80 7.86 4.70
N GLN A 126 7.28 6.63 4.52
CA GLN A 126 7.28 5.95 3.22
C GLN A 126 6.82 4.50 3.37
N VAL A 127 6.20 3.95 2.33
CA VAL A 127 5.82 2.54 2.25
C VAL A 127 6.18 1.96 0.88
N LEU A 128 6.61 0.71 0.86
CA LEU A 128 6.80 -0.09 -0.34
C LEU A 128 6.24 -1.49 -0.11
N VAL A 129 5.87 -2.16 -1.21
CA VAL A 129 5.51 -3.58 -1.17
C VAL A 129 6.80 -4.39 -0.99
N LEU A 130 6.83 -5.25 0.04
CA LEU A 130 8.02 -6.03 0.42
C LEU A 130 8.59 -6.85 -0.75
N HIS A 131 7.73 -7.56 -1.47
CA HIS A 131 8.14 -8.41 -2.59
C HIS A 131 8.76 -7.61 -3.74
N ASP A 132 8.24 -6.42 -4.01
CA ASP A 132 8.74 -5.54 -5.06
C ASP A 132 10.11 -4.98 -4.67
N MET A 133 10.25 -4.50 -3.42
CA MET A 133 11.52 -3.94 -2.96
C MET A 133 12.62 -5.00 -2.80
N LEU A 134 12.27 -6.28 -2.61
CA LEU A 134 13.22 -7.39 -2.53
C LEU A 134 13.49 -8.07 -3.89
N GLY A 135 12.92 -7.57 -4.98
CA GLY A 135 13.15 -8.11 -6.32
C GLY A 135 12.57 -9.52 -6.52
N LEU A 136 11.51 -9.87 -5.79
CA LEU A 136 10.79 -11.14 -5.97
C LEU A 136 9.76 -11.05 -7.11
N ASN A 137 9.26 -9.85 -7.40
CA ASN A 137 8.32 -9.59 -8.48
C ASN A 137 9.03 -8.99 -9.70
N LYS A 138 9.15 -9.77 -10.78
CA LYS A 138 9.85 -9.37 -12.01
C LYS A 138 8.96 -8.63 -13.03
N GLY A 139 7.64 -8.69 -12.87
CA GLY A 139 6.68 -8.11 -13.83
C GLY A 139 6.25 -6.67 -13.51
N PHE A 140 6.70 -6.12 -12.38
CA PHE A 140 6.26 -4.84 -11.87
C PHE A 140 7.45 -3.92 -11.58
N GLU A 141 7.62 -2.91 -12.42
CA GLU A 141 8.76 -1.97 -12.35
C GLU A 141 8.27 -0.51 -12.44
N PRO A 142 7.47 -0.04 -11.47
CA PRO A 142 7.07 1.35 -11.46
C PRO A 142 8.27 2.24 -11.16
N ARG A 143 8.31 3.43 -11.77
CA ARG A 143 9.39 4.41 -11.59
C ARG A 143 9.69 4.78 -10.13
N PHE A 144 8.72 4.64 -9.22
CA PHE A 144 8.90 4.96 -7.80
C PHE A 144 9.57 3.85 -6.98
N LEU A 145 9.71 2.64 -7.53
CA LEU A 145 10.26 1.50 -6.81
C LEU A 145 11.79 1.53 -6.84
N ARG A 146 12.40 1.49 -5.66
CA ARG A 146 13.80 1.09 -5.50
C ARG A 146 13.83 -0.37 -5.06
N ARG A 147 14.54 -1.22 -5.81
CA ARG A 147 14.90 -2.57 -5.35
C ARG A 147 16.13 -2.49 -4.47
N TYR A 148 16.03 -3.08 -3.29
CA TYR A 148 17.11 -3.19 -2.30
C TYR A 148 17.82 -4.54 -2.37
N ALA A 149 17.20 -5.53 -3.03
CA ALA A 149 17.79 -6.83 -3.33
C ALA A 149 17.16 -7.41 -4.60
N GLU A 150 17.81 -8.42 -5.18
CA GLU A 150 17.32 -9.21 -6.31
C GLU A 150 17.13 -10.68 -5.88
N LEU A 151 16.35 -10.89 -4.82
CA LEU A 151 16.19 -12.23 -4.22
C LEU A 151 15.55 -13.21 -5.19
N GLY A 152 14.71 -12.74 -6.11
CA GLY A 152 14.14 -13.57 -7.16
C GLY A 152 15.19 -14.12 -8.11
N GLN A 153 16.26 -13.36 -8.40
CA GLN A 153 17.37 -13.85 -9.21
C GLN A 153 18.20 -14.87 -8.42
N THR A 154 18.61 -14.53 -7.20
CA THR A 154 19.40 -15.43 -6.34
C THR A 154 18.70 -16.76 -6.09
N ALA A 155 17.38 -16.75 -5.85
CA ALA A 155 16.62 -17.98 -5.69
C ALA A 155 16.60 -18.83 -6.97
N ASN A 156 16.43 -18.21 -8.15
CA ASN A 156 16.44 -18.93 -9.42
C ASN A 156 17.80 -19.59 -9.71
N GLU A 157 18.89 -18.90 -9.40
CA GLU A 157 20.25 -19.43 -9.55
C GLU A 157 20.48 -20.63 -8.60
N ALA A 158 20.13 -20.48 -7.31
CA ALA A 158 20.27 -21.55 -6.32
C ALA A 158 19.45 -22.80 -6.67
N ILE A 159 18.19 -22.61 -7.11
CA ILE A 159 17.32 -23.71 -7.53
C ILE A 159 17.87 -24.38 -8.79
N SER A 160 18.39 -23.60 -9.74
CA SER A 160 18.97 -24.14 -10.97
C SER A 160 20.22 -24.98 -10.68
N GLN A 161 21.07 -24.53 -9.75
CA GLN A 161 22.24 -25.27 -9.30
C GLN A 161 21.84 -26.57 -8.61
N TYR A 162 20.89 -26.52 -7.67
CA TYR A 162 20.35 -27.72 -7.03
C TYR A 162 19.81 -28.74 -8.04
N VAL A 163 19.06 -28.29 -9.05
CA VAL A 163 18.56 -29.15 -10.13
C VAL A 163 19.72 -29.77 -10.93
N ALA A 164 20.78 -29.00 -11.20
CA ALA A 164 21.96 -29.52 -11.88
C ALA A 164 22.66 -30.60 -11.04
N ASP A 165 22.83 -30.38 -9.74
CA ASP A 165 23.51 -31.32 -8.84
C ASP A 165 22.73 -32.64 -8.67
N VAL A 166 21.40 -32.57 -8.54
CA VAL A 166 20.52 -33.75 -8.51
C VAL A 166 20.61 -34.53 -9.83
N ARG A 167 20.58 -33.84 -10.98
CA ARG A 167 20.68 -34.48 -12.30
C ARG A 167 22.04 -35.12 -12.54
N ALA A 168 23.11 -34.49 -12.06
CA ALA A 168 24.46 -35.01 -12.11
C ALA A 168 24.72 -36.12 -11.06
N LYS A 169 23.78 -36.34 -10.14
CA LYS A 169 23.93 -37.21 -8.96
C LYS A 169 25.14 -36.84 -8.10
N THR A 170 25.47 -35.56 -8.04
CA THR A 170 26.48 -35.01 -7.12
C THR A 170 25.86 -34.63 -5.78
N PHE A 171 24.53 -34.45 -5.72
CA PHE A 171 23.76 -34.29 -4.49
C PHE A 171 22.67 -35.39 -4.36
N PRO A 172 22.47 -35.98 -3.16
CA PRO A 172 23.37 -35.89 -2.01
C PRO A 172 24.69 -36.64 -2.29
N SER A 173 25.77 -36.13 -1.73
CA SER A 173 27.07 -36.79 -1.67
C SER A 173 27.11 -37.82 -0.53
N LYS A 174 28.25 -38.51 -0.39
CA LYS A 174 28.46 -39.47 0.72
C LYS A 174 28.40 -38.79 2.08
N ASP A 175 28.97 -37.60 2.22
CA ASP A 175 28.98 -36.85 3.47
C ASP A 175 27.59 -36.31 3.85
N GLU A 176 26.68 -36.26 2.87
CA GLU A 176 25.29 -35.83 3.01
C GLU A 176 24.30 -37.01 3.14
N SER A 177 24.81 -38.25 3.24
CA SER A 177 24.02 -39.49 3.29
C SER A 177 24.31 -40.28 4.58
N TYR A 178 23.27 -40.81 5.21
CA TYR A 178 23.41 -41.72 6.37
C TYR A 178 23.39 -43.19 5.90
N GLU A 179 24.15 -44.05 6.58
CA GLU A 179 24.17 -45.51 6.35
C GLU A 179 23.14 -46.26 7.20
#